data_AF-A0AAD9JDR8-F1
#
_entry.id   AF-A0AAD9JDR8-F1
#
_cell.length_a   1.000
_cell.length_b   1.000
_cell.length_c   1.000
_cell.angle_alpha   90.00
_cell.angle_beta   90.00
_cell.angle_gamma   90.00
#
_symmetry.space_group_name_H-M   'P 1'
#
loop_
_entity.id
_entity.type
_entity.pdbx_description
1 polymer ?
#
loop_
_entity_poly.entity_id
_entity_poly.type
_entity_poly.pdbx_seq_one_letter_code
_entity_poly.pdbx_strand_id
1 'polypeptide(L)'
;MPCSHENFQLPVTDAKVGYTFHSRISDNSTVNATGVKNGLQLVVNVEQYEYMKGPHNVVGLKLLLHQQDDVPLVQDFGESVPVGMHTFIVVSHTKVGVVFF
;
A
#
# COMPACT_ATOMS: atom_id res chain seq x y z
N MET A 1 -9.80 1.87 16.91
CA MET A 1 -10.90 1.13 16.27
C MET A 1 -10.32 -0.09 15.60
N PRO A 2 -11.01 -1.25 15.57
CA PRO A 2 -10.56 -2.36 14.74
C PRO A 2 -10.64 -1.92 13.27
N CYS A 3 -9.59 -2.19 12.49
CA CYS A 3 -9.58 -1.93 11.06
C CYS A 3 -10.39 -3.00 10.31
N SER A 4 -11.14 -2.59 9.29
CA SER A 4 -11.93 -3.49 8.43
C SER A 4 -11.73 -3.13 6.96
N HIS A 5 -12.42 -3.85 6.06
CA HIS A 5 -12.44 -3.52 4.63
C HIS A 5 -12.99 -2.10 4.35
N GLU A 6 -13.72 -1.49 5.27
CA GLU A 6 -14.26 -0.13 5.12
C GLU A 6 -13.17 0.95 5.19
N ASN A 7 -12.00 0.64 5.76
CA ASN A 7 -10.85 1.55 5.80
C ASN A 7 -10.03 1.50 4.49
N PHE A 8 -10.41 0.65 3.55
CA PHE A 8 -9.80 0.52 2.24
C PHE A 8 -10.72 1.11 1.17
N GLN A 9 -10.13 1.95 0.33
CA GLN A 9 -10.83 2.56 -0.80
C GLN A 9 -10.23 2.00 -2.10
N LEU A 10 -11.04 1.91 -3.15
CA LEU A 10 -10.56 1.64 -4.51
C LEU A 10 -10.30 2.97 -5.20
N PRO A 11 -9.07 3.52 -5.15
CA PRO A 11 -8.76 4.73 -5.91
C PRO A 11 -8.70 4.42 -7.41
N VAL A 12 -8.84 5.46 -8.21
CA VAL A 12 -8.38 5.42 -9.60
C VAL A 12 -6.86 5.31 -9.56
N THR A 13 -6.32 4.21 -10.06
CA THR A 13 -4.90 3.88 -10.10
C THR A 13 -4.51 3.48 -11.52
N ASP A 14 -3.23 3.53 -11.84
CA ASP A 14 -2.67 2.96 -13.09
C ASP A 14 -2.73 1.42 -13.12
N ALA A 15 -3.00 0.78 -11.99
CA ALA A 15 -3.33 -0.64 -11.90
C ALA A 15 -4.81 -0.91 -12.24
N LYS A 16 -5.12 -2.13 -12.71
CA LYS A 16 -6.50 -2.51 -12.99
C LYS A 16 -7.36 -2.68 -11.73
N VAL A 17 -6.76 -3.14 -10.63
CA VAL A 17 -7.41 -3.37 -9.33
C VAL A 17 -6.40 -3.08 -8.23
N GLY A 18 -6.80 -2.29 -7.23
CA GLY A 18 -5.98 -1.95 -6.08
C GLY A 18 -6.84 -1.40 -4.94
N TYR A 19 -6.30 -1.47 -3.72
CA TYR A 19 -6.92 -0.94 -2.52
C TYR A 19 -5.92 -0.06 -1.78
N THR A 20 -6.35 1.10 -1.33
CA THR A 20 -5.53 2.03 -0.54
C THR A 20 -6.13 2.19 0.85
N PHE A 21 -5.29 2.01 1.86
CA PHE A 21 -5.62 2.28 3.26
C PHE A 21 -5.46 3.77 3.55
N HIS A 22 -6.50 4.39 4.14
CA HIS A 22 -6.51 5.84 4.47
C HIS A 22 -6.10 6.76 3.31
N SER A 23 -6.73 6.60 2.14
CA SER A 23 -6.37 7.36 0.93
C SER A 23 -6.71 8.84 0.99
N ARG A 24 -7.64 9.26 1.86
CA ARG A 24 -8.14 10.65 1.90
C ARG A 24 -7.57 11.40 3.09
N ILE A 25 -7.32 12.70 2.94
CA ILE A 25 -6.93 13.57 4.07
C ILE A 25 -7.98 13.58 5.19
N SER A 26 -9.26 13.33 4.88
CA SER A 26 -10.31 13.18 5.89
C SER A 26 -10.09 11.99 6.84
N ASP A 27 -9.27 11.03 6.43
CA ASP A 27 -8.95 9.83 7.21
C ASP A 27 -7.80 10.17 8.19
N ASN A 28 -8.15 10.77 9.33
CA ASN A 28 -7.18 11.32 10.27
C ASN A 28 -6.61 10.27 11.24
N SER A 29 -5.92 9.25 10.70
CA SER A 29 -5.22 8.24 11.50
C SER A 29 -3.74 8.53 11.55
N THR A 30 -3.20 8.73 12.75
CA THR A 30 -1.78 8.97 12.98
C THR A 30 -1.20 7.89 13.89
N VAL A 31 0.07 7.54 13.65
CA VAL A 31 0.82 6.61 14.48
C VAL A 31 1.68 7.41 15.44
N ASN A 32 1.42 7.27 16.75
CA ASN A 32 2.10 8.06 17.79
C ASN A 32 3.31 7.34 18.41
N ALA A 33 3.59 6.10 18.01
CA ALA A 33 4.70 5.31 18.54
C ALA A 33 5.31 4.42 17.47
N THR A 34 6.64 4.30 17.48
CA THR A 34 7.36 3.39 16.58
C THR A 34 7.17 1.92 16.97
N GLY A 35 7.45 1.00 16.05
CA GLY A 35 7.51 -0.44 16.32
C GLY A 35 6.40 -1.23 15.64
N VAL A 36 6.67 -2.52 15.38
CA VAL A 36 5.83 -3.39 14.53
C VAL A 36 4.38 -3.53 15.04
N LYS A 37 4.18 -3.40 16.36
CA LYS A 37 2.86 -3.50 17.00
C LYS A 37 1.98 -2.27 16.84
N ASN A 38 2.58 -1.13 16.49
CA ASN A 38 1.90 0.16 16.39
C ASN A 38 1.67 0.59 14.92
N GLY A 39 2.20 -0.16 13.96
CA GLY A 39 2.03 0.08 12.54
C GLY A 39 0.85 -0.68 11.92
N LEU A 40 0.76 -0.63 10.60
CA LEU A 40 -0.21 -1.41 9.82
C LEU A 40 0.24 -2.89 9.77
N GLN A 41 -0.65 -3.79 10.19
CA GLN A 41 -0.45 -5.24 10.09
C GLN A 41 -1.54 -5.81 9.19
N LEU A 42 -1.13 -6.53 8.15
CA LEU A 42 -2.03 -7.13 7.18
C LEU A 42 -1.73 -8.62 7.04
N VAL A 43 -2.79 -9.42 7.00
CA VAL A 43 -2.75 -10.79 6.51
C VAL A 43 -3.56 -10.80 5.22
N VAL A 44 -2.90 -11.12 4.11
CA VAL A 44 -3.51 -11.06 2.78
C VAL A 44 -3.72 -12.48 2.28
N ASN A 45 -4.96 -12.81 1.92
CA ASN A 45 -5.28 -14.03 1.20
C ASN A 45 -5.02 -13.79 -0.30
N VAL A 46 -4.06 -14.51 -0.88
CA VAL A 46 -3.78 -14.46 -2.31
C VAL A 46 -4.25 -15.76 -2.95
N GLU A 47 -5.33 -15.67 -3.70
CA GLU A 47 -5.99 -16.80 -4.36
C GLU A 47 -5.28 -17.14 -5.68
N GLN A 48 -3.99 -17.50 -5.58
CA GLN A 48 -3.13 -17.79 -6.73
C GLN A 48 -3.73 -18.85 -7.67
N TYR A 49 -4.53 -19.78 -7.13
CA TYR A 49 -5.21 -20.82 -7.90
C TYR A 49 -6.28 -20.29 -8.87
N GLU A 50 -6.76 -19.06 -8.68
CA GLU A 50 -7.72 -18.40 -9.59
C GLU A 50 -7.04 -17.56 -10.68
N TYR A 51 -5.69 -17.51 -10.70
CA TYR A 51 -4.99 -16.68 -11.65
C TYR A 51 -5.16 -17.22 -13.07
N MET A 52 -5.75 -16.39 -13.92
CA MET A 52 -5.87 -16.66 -15.34
C MET A 52 -4.52 -16.45 -16.03
N LYS A 53 -4.17 -17.35 -16.96
CA LYS A 53 -3.01 -17.15 -17.83
C LYS A 53 -3.21 -15.86 -18.63
N GLY A 54 -2.29 -14.91 -18.48
CA GLY A 54 -2.32 -13.61 -19.13
C GLY A 54 -0.92 -13.12 -19.49
N PRO A 55 -0.78 -11.88 -19.95
CA PRO A 55 0.52 -11.32 -20.34
C PRO A 55 1.50 -11.15 -19.17
N HIS A 56 1.02 -11.21 -17.93
CA HIS A 56 1.84 -11.17 -16.72
C HIS A 56 1.89 -12.58 -16.09
N ASN A 57 3.11 -13.10 -15.89
CA ASN A 57 3.36 -14.40 -15.25
C ASN A 57 3.93 -14.25 -13.83
N VAL A 58 3.62 -13.14 -13.15
CA VAL A 58 4.15 -12.83 -11.83
C VAL A 58 3.09 -13.13 -10.78
N VAL A 59 3.51 -13.77 -9.70
CA VAL A 59 2.69 -14.02 -8.51
C VAL A 59 3.27 -13.21 -7.37
N GLY A 60 2.45 -12.35 -6.78
CA GLY A 60 2.90 -11.45 -5.73
C GLY A 60 1.93 -10.31 -5.50
N LEU A 61 2.25 -9.49 -4.50
CA LEU A 61 1.56 -8.24 -4.25
C LEU A 61 2.44 -7.09 -4.73
N LYS A 62 1.84 -6.07 -5.34
CA LYS A 62 2.51 -4.77 -5.49
C LYS A 62 2.05 -3.85 -4.38
N LEU A 63 3.00 -3.26 -3.66
CA LEU A 63 2.74 -2.31 -2.58
C LEU A 63 3.33 -0.96 -2.94
N LEU A 64 2.56 0.11 -2.74
CA LEU A 64 3.02 1.49 -2.92
C LEU A 64 2.74 2.29 -1.64
N LEU A 65 3.76 3.03 -1.18
CA LEU A 65 3.61 4.06 -0.17
C LEU A 65 3.51 5.41 -0.90
N HIS A 66 2.42 6.15 -0.67
CA HIS A 66 2.17 7.44 -1.32
C HIS A 66 1.49 8.41 -0.35
N GLN A 67 1.45 9.71 -0.68
CA GLN A 67 0.73 10.68 0.13
C GLN A 67 -0.79 10.54 -0.06
N GLN A 68 -1.56 11.01 0.92
CA GLN A 68 -3.01 11.07 0.79
C GLN A 68 -3.40 11.99 -0.37
N ASP A 69 -4.51 11.67 -1.03
CA ASP A 69 -5.04 12.36 -2.22
C ASP A 69 -4.16 12.34 -3.49
N ASP A 70 -2.95 11.74 -3.45
CA ASP A 70 -2.16 11.47 -4.65
C ASP A 70 -2.76 10.33 -5.47
N VAL A 71 -2.58 10.38 -6.79
CA VAL A 71 -2.91 9.26 -7.68
C VAL A 71 -1.83 8.17 -7.50
N PRO A 72 -2.19 6.95 -7.06
CA PRO A 72 -1.21 5.89 -6.85
C PRO A 72 -0.78 5.28 -8.19
N LEU A 73 0.47 5.54 -8.58
CA LEU A 73 1.13 5.01 -9.77
C LEU A 73 1.93 3.73 -9.42
N VAL A 74 1.19 2.64 -9.20
CA VAL A 74 1.69 1.35 -8.69
C VAL A 74 2.46 0.58 -9.76
N GLN A 75 2.22 0.81 -11.06
CA GLN A 75 3.00 0.17 -12.10
C GLN A 75 4.43 0.70 -12.15
N ASP A 76 4.57 2.01 -11.94
CA ASP A 76 5.85 2.71 -12.04
C ASP A 76 6.66 2.67 -10.74
N PHE A 77 6.01 2.81 -9.58
CA PHE A 77 6.69 2.98 -8.27
C PHE A 77 6.36 1.90 -7.23
N GLY A 78 5.55 0.90 -7.59
CA GLY A 78 5.17 -0.17 -6.68
C GLY A 78 6.31 -1.18 -6.44
N GLU A 79 6.51 -1.54 -5.17
CA GLU A 79 7.45 -2.57 -4.74
C GLU A 79 6.78 -3.95 -4.77
N SER A 80 7.51 -4.97 -5.23
CA SER A 80 6.97 -6.34 -5.29
C SER A 80 7.22 -7.09 -3.99
N VAL A 81 6.15 -7.56 -3.36
CA VAL A 81 6.19 -8.36 -2.14
C VAL A 81 5.82 -9.82 -2.45
N PRO A 82 6.72 -10.78 -2.18
CA PRO A 82 6.42 -12.21 -2.29
C PRO A 82 5.29 -12.64 -1.35
N VAL A 83 4.51 -13.61 -1.80
CA VAL A 83 3.48 -14.28 -0.98
C VAL A 83 4.07 -15.49 -0.23
N GLY A 84 3.40 -15.91 0.85
CA GLY A 84 3.82 -17.08 1.63
C GLY A 84 4.91 -16.82 2.68
N MET A 85 5.31 -15.56 2.88
CA MET A 85 6.29 -15.18 3.90
C MET A 85 5.81 -13.98 4.73
N HIS A 86 6.37 -13.82 5.92
CA HIS A 86 6.13 -12.66 6.76
C HIS A 86 7.11 -11.53 6.39
N THR A 87 6.60 -10.45 5.82
CA THR A 87 7.41 -9.32 5.33
C THR A 87 7.29 -8.13 6.28
N PHE A 88 8.44 -7.56 6.66
CA PHE A 88 8.50 -6.32 7.44
C PHE A 88 8.94 -5.16 6.54
N ILE A 89 8.19 -4.06 6.57
CA ILE A 89 8.50 -2.85 5.81
C ILE A 89 8.64 -1.70 6.79
N VAL A 90 9.86 -1.15 6.86
CA VAL A 90 10.17 0.01 7.70
C VAL A 90 10.08 1.25 6.84
N VAL A 91 9.34 2.25 7.31
CA VAL A 91 9.12 3.51 6.60
C VAL A 91 9.76 4.66 7.36
N SER A 92 10.46 5.54 6.64
CA SER A 92 11.01 6.79 7.15
C SER A 92 10.53 7.93 6.25
N HIS A 93 9.87 8.93 6.84
CA HIS A 93 9.33 10.05 6.10
C HIS A 93 10.35 11.20 6.05
N THR A 94 10.75 11.59 4.85
CA THR A 94 11.67 12.71 4.62
C THR A 94 10.99 13.77 3.75
N LYS A 95 10.86 15.00 4.28
CA LYS A 95 10.32 16.14 3.51
C LYS A 95 11.47 16.93 2.90
N VAL A 96 11.49 17.03 1.58
CA VAL A 96 12.47 17.85 0.86
C VAL A 96 11.83 19.20 0.54
N GLY A 97 12.47 20.28 1.01
CA GLY A 97 12.08 21.66 0.68
C GLY A 97 13.09 22.26 -0.29
N VAL A 98 12.60 22.90 -1.35
CA VAL A 98 13.45 23.71 -2.24
C VAL A 98 13.58 25.09 -1.62
N VAL A 99 14.81 25.50 -1.29
CA VAL A 99 15.13 26.85 -0.85
C VAL A 99 15.55 27.65 -2.08
N PHE A 100 14.77 28.68 -2.43
CA PHE A 100 15.13 29.63 -3.48
C PHE A 100 16.08 30.68 -2.87
N PHE A 101 17.23 30.90 -3.54
CA PHE A 101 18.20 31.94 -3.22
C PHE A 101 18.02 33.15 -4.13
#